data_AF-A0A8U0U868-F1
#
_entry.id   AF-A0A8U0U868-F1
#
_cell.length_a   1.000
_cell.length_b   1.000
_cell.length_c   1.000
_cell.angle_alpha   90.00
_cell.angle_beta   90.00
_cell.angle_gamma   90.00
#
_symmetry.space_group_name_H-M   'P 1'
#
loop_
_entity.id
_entity.type
_entity.pdbx_description
1 polymer ?
#
loop_
_entity_poly.entity_id
_entity_poly.type
_entity_poly.pdbx_seq_one_letter_code
_entity_poly.pdbx_strand_id
1 'polypeptide(L)'
;MSSSGQVPPTKRKQTDTYKNWMKRNDGSLKSSGTAFIRKLVKTWREHQDKHHKINIYMNKLLHSIFFLGHIHKARLPPTAFFESQEVMYDLKRRFPQAFNNYKCPPHQTPFSILLDLAVRICRCEGEEERGIKTFLLSFLEALKLPPKIKGESNYTNYYTLEATVIAVCYNETPGALRPEKYYGASLSCRGEREKNIVINWSCLKVWHDYVSYAVLSFRHDEQGNGIRFPVSVKCRAFYRNHQTNCYEDRRPCKNCGDLFSLSNPETDRNDFPYGNCAETECLSKLIFNDQDVRSNMILGIYCTRETLKGLREKAGIALEHGLKA
;
A
#
# COMPACT_ATOMS: atom_id res chain seq x y z
N MET A 1 -5.76 12.26 54.08
CA MET A 1 -5.83 11.42 52.86
C MET A 1 -5.62 12.35 51.67
N SER A 2 -4.37 12.46 51.20
CA SER A 2 -3.95 13.43 50.18
C SER A 2 -4.07 12.83 48.77
N SER A 3 -4.89 13.47 47.93
CA SER A 3 -5.01 13.22 46.50
C SER A 3 -3.75 13.67 45.77
N SER A 4 -2.93 12.73 45.29
CA SER A 4 -1.85 13.01 44.35
C SER A 4 -2.40 13.11 42.94
N GLY A 5 -2.68 14.34 42.51
CA GLY A 5 -2.95 14.65 41.10
C GLY A 5 -1.73 14.32 40.25
N GLN A 6 -1.85 13.29 39.41
CA GLN A 6 -0.83 13.01 38.39
C GLN A 6 -0.88 14.12 37.34
N VAL A 7 0.18 14.93 37.33
CA VAL A 7 0.45 15.91 36.27
C VAL A 7 0.61 15.14 34.95
N PRO A 8 -0.04 15.57 33.84
CA PRO A 8 0.13 14.94 32.55
C PRO A 8 1.61 14.93 32.15
N PRO A 9 2.13 13.87 31.51
CA PRO A 9 3.51 13.83 31.08
C PRO A 9 3.80 15.02 30.15
N THR A 10 4.66 15.94 30.59
CA THR A 10 5.17 17.04 29.77
C THR A 10 5.77 16.47 28.49
N LYS A 11 5.30 16.93 27.32
CA LYS A 11 5.82 16.54 26.00
C LYS A 11 7.35 16.68 26.00
N ARG A 12 8.05 15.55 25.99
CA ARG A 12 9.52 15.48 25.97
C ARG A 12 10.04 16.32 24.81
N LYS A 13 10.98 17.24 25.07
CA LYS A 13 11.62 18.04 24.01
C LYS A 13 12.24 17.10 22.97
N GLN A 14 12.01 17.40 21.69
CA GLN A 14 12.56 16.60 20.59
C GLN A 14 14.09 16.68 20.59
N THR A 15 14.74 15.52 20.52
CA THR A 15 16.20 15.39 20.42
C THR A 15 16.70 15.84 19.04
N ASP A 16 17.95 16.26 18.95
CA ASP A 16 18.53 16.67 17.66
C ASP A 16 18.68 15.50 16.69
N THR A 17 18.89 14.28 17.20
CA THR A 17 18.82 13.03 16.43
C THR A 17 17.47 12.88 15.73
N TYR A 18 16.37 13.14 16.45
CA TYR A 18 15.03 13.07 15.88
C TYR A 18 14.78 14.17 14.83
N LYS A 19 15.26 15.40 15.07
CA LYS A 19 15.16 16.50 14.09
C LYS A 19 15.93 16.20 12.80
N ASN A 20 17.15 15.67 12.91
CA ASN A 20 17.96 15.30 11.76
C ASN A 20 17.36 14.12 10.98
N TRP A 21 16.77 13.16 11.68
CA TRP A 21 16.00 12.08 11.06
C TRP A 21 14.78 12.61 10.30
N MET A 22 14.02 13.56 10.85
CA MET A 22 12.88 14.17 10.17
C MET A 22 13.31 14.90 8.88
N LYS A 23 14.32 15.77 8.95
CA LYS A 23 14.83 16.49 7.77
C LYS A 23 15.23 15.53 6.64
N ARG A 24 15.87 14.40 6.98
CA ARG A 24 16.22 13.35 6.01
C ARG A 24 15.00 12.68 5.39
N ASN A 25 13.95 12.40 6.18
CA ASN A 25 12.71 11.82 5.67
C ASN A 25 11.93 12.79 4.78
N ASP A 26 11.85 14.06 5.15
CA ASP A 26 11.21 15.09 4.33
C ASP A 26 11.91 15.22 2.97
N GLY A 27 13.25 15.30 3.00
CA GLY A 27 14.07 15.34 1.80
C GLY A 27 13.93 14.08 0.95
N SER A 28 13.86 12.89 1.57
CA SER A 28 13.72 11.63 0.83
C SER A 28 12.33 11.42 0.23
N LEU A 29 11.23 11.82 0.91
CA LEU A 29 9.89 11.78 0.30
C LEU A 29 9.83 12.70 -0.91
N LYS A 30 10.32 13.95 -0.78
CA LYS A 30 10.38 14.88 -1.91
C LYS A 30 11.17 14.28 -3.07
N SER A 31 12.39 13.84 -2.83
CA SER A 31 13.26 13.25 -3.87
C SER A 31 12.66 11.98 -4.49
N SER A 32 12.09 11.09 -3.67
CA SER A 32 11.44 9.87 -4.14
C SER A 32 10.21 10.18 -4.99
N GLY A 33 9.36 11.12 -4.56
CA GLY A 33 8.20 11.59 -5.32
C GLY A 33 8.60 12.25 -6.64
N THR A 34 9.59 13.13 -6.64
CA THR A 34 10.10 13.77 -7.86
C THR A 34 10.65 12.73 -8.85
N ALA A 35 11.46 11.78 -8.38
CA ALA A 35 11.99 10.70 -9.22
C ALA A 35 10.87 9.82 -9.81
N PHE A 36 9.87 9.50 -8.98
CA PHE A 36 8.71 8.72 -9.39
C PHE A 36 7.93 9.43 -10.48
N ILE A 37 7.59 10.71 -10.29
CA ILE A 37 6.88 11.51 -11.29
C ILE A 37 7.68 11.63 -12.59
N ARG A 38 9.00 11.84 -12.51
CA ARG A 38 9.87 11.91 -13.69
C ARG A 38 9.81 10.63 -14.52
N LYS A 39 9.99 9.48 -13.88
CA LYS A 39 9.92 8.17 -14.57
C LYS A 39 8.51 7.90 -15.09
N LEU A 40 7.50 8.24 -14.32
CA LEU A 40 6.09 8.12 -14.71
C LEU A 40 5.76 8.95 -15.96
N VAL A 41 6.21 10.20 -16.05
CA VAL A 41 6.02 11.04 -17.24
C VAL A 41 6.68 10.43 -18.47
N LYS A 42 7.88 9.84 -18.31
CA LYS A 42 8.56 9.12 -19.39
C LYS A 42 7.72 7.94 -19.87
N THR A 43 7.31 7.05 -18.97
CA THR A 43 6.46 5.88 -19.29
C THR A 43 5.13 6.31 -19.92
N TRP A 44 4.53 7.39 -19.44
CA TRP A 44 3.30 7.92 -20.00
C TRP A 44 3.47 8.37 -21.45
N ARG A 45 4.54 9.12 -21.76
CA ARG A 45 4.83 9.56 -23.14
C ARG A 45 5.09 8.38 -24.08
N GLU A 46 5.71 7.31 -23.59
CA GLU A 46 6.00 6.10 -24.37
C GLU A 46 4.73 5.28 -24.71
N HIS A 47 3.70 5.36 -23.87
CA HIS A 47 2.53 4.48 -23.95
C HIS A 47 1.19 5.21 -24.21
N GLN A 48 1.15 6.55 -24.22
CA GLN A 48 -0.09 7.33 -24.36
C GLN A 48 -0.86 7.04 -25.65
N ASP A 49 -0.17 6.79 -26.77
CA ASP A 49 -0.82 6.53 -28.06
C ASP A 49 -1.34 5.09 -28.16
N LYS A 50 -0.75 4.17 -27.39
CA LYS A 50 -1.09 2.73 -27.40
C LYS A 50 -2.14 2.36 -26.35
N HIS A 51 -2.23 3.11 -25.26
CA HIS A 51 -3.05 2.76 -24.11
C HIS A 51 -3.91 3.95 -23.65
N HIS A 52 -5.08 4.14 -24.25
CA HIS A 52 -6.01 5.24 -23.95
C HIS A 52 -6.35 5.42 -22.44
N LYS A 53 -6.23 4.35 -21.63
CA LYS A 53 -6.49 4.40 -20.17
C LYS A 53 -5.30 4.85 -19.34
N ILE A 54 -4.09 5.02 -19.89
CA ILE A 54 -2.90 5.41 -19.13
C ILE A 54 -3.09 6.76 -18.41
N ASN A 55 -3.87 7.67 -19.00
CA ASN A 55 -4.20 8.96 -18.41
C ASN A 55 -4.95 8.83 -17.08
N ILE A 56 -5.77 7.78 -16.92
CA ILE A 56 -6.47 7.50 -15.67
C ILE A 56 -5.47 7.10 -14.58
N TYR A 57 -4.49 6.25 -14.93
CA TYR A 57 -3.42 5.85 -14.01
C TYR A 57 -2.51 7.03 -13.65
N MET A 58 -2.17 7.89 -14.62
CA MET A 58 -1.43 9.13 -14.37
C MET A 58 -2.10 10.01 -13.33
N ASN A 59 -3.40 10.29 -13.52
CA ASN A 59 -4.16 11.11 -12.58
C ASN A 59 -4.21 10.47 -11.19
N LYS A 60 -4.46 9.17 -11.10
CA LYS A 60 -4.47 8.42 -9.83
C LYS A 60 -3.11 8.44 -9.12
N LEU A 61 -2.02 8.22 -9.86
CA LEU A 61 -0.65 8.21 -9.32
C LEU A 61 -0.26 9.58 -8.78
N LEU A 62 -0.47 10.64 -9.56
CA LEU A 62 -0.20 12.01 -9.12
C LEU A 62 -1.03 12.35 -7.87
N HIS A 63 -2.34 12.04 -7.88
CA HIS A 63 -3.21 12.25 -6.73
C HIS A 63 -2.68 11.53 -5.49
N SER A 64 -2.30 10.25 -5.62
CA SER A 64 -1.83 9.45 -4.49
C SER A 64 -0.49 9.95 -3.93
N ILE A 65 0.45 10.32 -4.79
CA ILE A 65 1.74 10.91 -4.37
C ILE A 65 1.51 12.23 -3.63
N PHE A 66 0.67 13.10 -4.17
CA PHE A 66 0.38 14.39 -3.55
C PHE A 66 -0.38 14.25 -2.23
N PHE A 67 -1.28 13.28 -2.11
CA PHE A 67 -1.94 12.98 -0.85
C PHE A 67 -0.96 12.50 0.21
N LEU A 68 -0.03 11.59 -0.14
CA LEU A 68 1.05 11.20 0.79
C LEU A 68 1.91 12.40 1.21
N GLY A 69 2.21 13.32 0.29
CA GLY A 69 2.84 14.59 0.60
C GLY A 69 2.03 15.44 1.58
N HIS A 70 0.71 15.50 1.42
CA HIS A 70 -0.21 16.27 2.27
C HIS A 70 -0.27 15.74 3.70
N ILE A 71 -0.39 14.43 3.87
CA ILE A 71 -0.49 13.80 5.20
C ILE A 71 0.89 13.60 5.87
N HIS A 72 1.98 13.81 5.13
CA HIS A 72 3.32 13.76 5.68
C HIS A 72 3.52 14.85 6.74
N LYS A 73 4.35 14.56 7.74
CA LYS A 73 4.65 15.51 8.84
C LYS A 73 5.10 16.90 8.37
N ALA A 74 5.96 16.99 7.36
CA ALA A 74 6.40 18.27 6.77
C ALA A 74 5.40 18.91 5.80
N ARG A 75 4.31 18.22 5.43
CA ARG A 75 3.25 18.68 4.53
C ARG A 75 3.80 19.26 3.21
N LEU A 76 4.06 18.38 2.26
CA LEU A 76 4.56 18.76 0.93
C LEU A 76 3.37 19.08 -0.02
N PRO A 77 3.25 20.31 -0.54
CA PRO A 77 2.26 20.61 -1.57
C PRO A 77 2.65 19.95 -2.91
N PRO A 78 1.71 19.79 -3.86
CA PRO A 78 2.01 19.21 -5.18
C PRO A 78 3.19 19.86 -5.89
N THR A 79 3.32 21.18 -5.78
CA THR A 79 4.40 21.97 -6.39
C THR A 79 5.80 21.60 -5.87
N ALA A 80 5.90 21.02 -4.68
CA ALA A 80 7.18 20.64 -4.08
C ALA A 80 7.83 19.43 -4.78
N PHE A 81 7.08 18.64 -5.55
CA PHE A 81 7.58 17.45 -6.25
C PHE A 81 8.09 17.73 -7.67
N PHE A 82 8.17 19.00 -8.08
CA PHE A 82 8.58 19.41 -9.41
C PHE A 82 9.84 20.26 -9.38
N GLU A 83 10.84 19.85 -10.17
CA GLU A 83 12.03 20.65 -10.46
C GLU A 83 11.79 21.62 -11.63
N SER A 84 10.99 21.20 -12.61
CA SER A 84 10.61 22.00 -13.79
C SER A 84 9.19 22.54 -13.65
N GLN A 85 9.05 23.86 -13.70
CA GLN A 85 7.75 24.54 -13.73
C GLN A 85 6.95 24.18 -14.98
N GLU A 86 7.60 24.03 -16.12
CA GLU A 86 6.95 23.67 -17.40
C GLU A 86 6.26 22.31 -17.32
N VAL A 87 6.97 21.30 -16.78
CA VAL A 87 6.41 19.96 -16.57
C VAL A 87 5.24 20.02 -15.59
N MET A 88 5.38 20.78 -14.50
CA MET A 88 4.30 20.97 -13.54
C MET A 88 3.06 21.59 -14.19
N TYR A 89 3.21 22.65 -14.99
CA TYR A 89 2.09 23.31 -15.66
C TYR A 89 1.42 22.41 -16.69
N ASP A 90 2.18 21.64 -17.48
CA ASP A 90 1.61 20.68 -18.43
C ASP A 90 0.79 19.59 -17.72
N LEU A 91 1.34 19.00 -16.65
CA LEU A 91 0.61 18.00 -15.87
C LEU A 91 -0.60 18.59 -15.15
N LYS A 92 -0.50 19.81 -14.61
CA LYS A 92 -1.64 20.47 -13.97
C LYS A 92 -2.77 20.76 -14.96
N ARG A 93 -2.44 21.14 -16.19
CA ARG A 93 -3.41 21.34 -17.26
C ARG A 93 -4.08 20.03 -17.69
N ARG A 94 -3.31 18.95 -17.81
CA ARG A 94 -3.83 17.64 -18.27
C ARG A 94 -4.53 16.82 -17.19
N PHE A 95 -4.07 16.93 -15.94
CA PHE A 95 -4.55 16.16 -14.79
C PHE A 95 -4.96 17.08 -13.62
N PRO A 96 -5.85 18.06 -13.84
CA PRO A 96 -6.15 19.08 -12.82
C PRO A 96 -6.74 18.49 -11.54
N GLN A 97 -7.48 17.38 -11.66
CA GLN A 97 -8.10 16.71 -10.52
C GLN A 97 -7.07 16.22 -9.50
N ALA A 98 -5.94 15.66 -9.95
CA ALA A 98 -4.87 15.24 -9.05
C ALA A 98 -4.34 16.41 -8.19
N PHE A 99 -4.22 17.59 -8.77
CA PHE A 99 -3.73 18.80 -8.08
C PHE A 99 -4.78 19.43 -7.17
N ASN A 100 -6.05 19.38 -7.53
CA ASN A 100 -7.12 20.01 -6.77
C ASN A 100 -7.59 19.14 -5.59
N ASN A 101 -7.64 17.82 -5.79
CA ASN A 101 -8.22 16.87 -4.84
C ASN A 101 -7.18 16.19 -3.95
N TYR A 102 -5.92 16.63 -3.97
CA TYR A 102 -4.83 15.97 -3.25
C TYR A 102 -4.98 15.88 -1.73
N LYS A 103 -5.90 16.66 -1.14
CA LYS A 103 -6.23 16.57 0.29
C LYS A 103 -7.21 15.45 0.62
N CYS A 104 -7.91 14.92 -0.39
CA CYS A 104 -8.82 13.79 -0.24
C CYS A 104 -8.03 12.47 -0.40
N PRO A 105 -8.29 11.44 0.43
CA PRO A 105 -7.57 10.18 0.31
C PRO A 105 -7.82 9.48 -1.04
N PRO A 106 -6.78 8.96 -1.71
CA PRO A 106 -6.90 8.14 -2.91
C PRO A 106 -7.40 6.74 -2.55
N HIS A 107 -7.97 6.01 -3.52
CA HIS A 107 -8.35 4.61 -3.29
C HIS A 107 -7.15 3.65 -3.18
N GLN A 108 -5.97 4.03 -3.68
CA GLN A 108 -4.80 3.17 -3.74
C GLN A 108 -3.51 3.96 -3.48
N THR A 109 -2.47 3.28 -3.00
CA THR A 109 -1.13 3.85 -2.84
C THR A 109 -0.43 3.99 -4.19
N PRO A 110 0.63 4.81 -4.32
CA PRO A 110 1.28 5.02 -5.61
C PRO A 110 1.77 3.72 -6.24
N PHE A 111 2.41 2.85 -5.45
CA PHE A 111 2.93 1.60 -5.99
C PHE A 111 1.83 0.58 -6.34
N SER A 112 0.74 0.54 -5.60
CA SER A 112 -0.44 -0.27 -5.95
C SER A 112 -1.02 0.15 -7.31
N ILE A 113 -1.12 1.46 -7.57
CA ILE A 113 -1.57 1.98 -8.87
C ILE A 113 -0.56 1.67 -9.98
N LEU A 114 0.75 1.77 -9.69
CA LEU A 114 1.81 1.39 -10.62
C LEU A 114 1.76 -0.10 -10.98
N LEU A 115 1.50 -0.96 -10.00
CA LEU A 115 1.32 -2.40 -10.21
C LEU A 115 0.12 -2.67 -11.12
N ASP A 116 -1.02 -2.02 -10.89
CA ASP A 116 -2.18 -2.16 -11.78
C ASP A 116 -1.88 -1.65 -13.21
N LEU A 117 -1.10 -0.57 -13.34
CA LEU A 117 -0.63 -0.08 -14.64
C LEU A 117 0.28 -1.11 -15.34
N ALA A 118 1.24 -1.69 -14.61
CA ALA A 118 2.14 -2.72 -15.11
C ALA A 118 1.37 -3.95 -15.60
N VAL A 119 0.45 -4.45 -14.77
CA VAL A 119 -0.47 -5.56 -15.13
C VAL A 119 -1.23 -5.22 -16.42
N ARG A 120 -1.72 -3.99 -16.56
CA ARG A 120 -2.47 -3.57 -17.75
C ARG A 120 -1.62 -3.54 -19.01
N ILE A 121 -0.41 -2.98 -18.93
CA ILE A 121 0.52 -2.90 -20.08
C ILE A 121 0.95 -4.31 -20.50
N CYS A 122 1.49 -5.08 -19.57
CA CYS A 122 2.00 -6.44 -19.83
C CYS A 122 0.90 -7.36 -20.40
N ARG A 123 -0.32 -7.32 -19.86
CA ARG A 123 -1.43 -8.13 -20.41
C ARG A 123 -1.81 -7.75 -21.85
N CYS A 124 -1.73 -6.47 -22.20
CA CYS A 124 -1.97 -6.03 -23.58
C CYS A 124 -0.84 -6.50 -24.53
N GLU A 125 0.35 -6.70 -24.01
CA GLU A 125 1.54 -7.17 -24.74
C GLU A 125 1.67 -8.70 -24.74
N GLY A 126 0.73 -9.42 -24.11
CA GLY A 126 0.76 -10.88 -24.00
C GLY A 126 1.75 -11.43 -22.97
N GLU A 127 2.31 -10.57 -22.12
CA GLU A 127 3.24 -10.96 -21.06
C GLU A 127 2.51 -11.41 -19.79
N GLU A 128 3.14 -12.33 -19.06
CA GLU A 128 2.66 -12.85 -17.79
C GLU A 128 3.37 -12.19 -16.58
N GLU A 129 3.42 -12.89 -15.45
CA GLU A 129 3.99 -12.40 -14.18
C GLU A 129 5.45 -11.93 -14.32
N ARG A 130 6.24 -12.58 -15.18
CA ARG A 130 7.64 -12.20 -15.44
C ARG A 130 7.73 -10.79 -16.02
N GLY A 131 6.86 -10.47 -16.99
CA GLY A 131 6.79 -9.15 -17.62
C GLY A 131 6.50 -8.05 -16.61
N ILE A 132 5.49 -8.29 -15.76
CA ILE A 132 5.10 -7.37 -14.68
C ILE A 132 6.29 -7.10 -13.74
N LYS A 133 6.99 -8.15 -13.30
CA LYS A 133 8.17 -8.02 -12.44
C LYS A 133 9.27 -7.21 -13.14
N THR A 134 9.58 -7.51 -14.40
CA THR A 134 10.59 -6.78 -15.19
C THR A 134 10.23 -5.31 -15.35
N PHE A 135 8.97 -4.99 -15.67
CA PHE A 135 8.49 -3.62 -15.78
C PHE A 135 8.71 -2.85 -14.47
N LEU A 136 8.30 -3.43 -13.33
CA LEU A 136 8.44 -2.80 -12.02
C LEU A 136 9.91 -2.61 -11.61
N LEU A 137 10.76 -3.59 -11.88
CA LEU A 137 12.21 -3.48 -11.62
C LEU A 137 12.83 -2.34 -12.44
N SER A 138 12.54 -2.28 -13.74
CA SER A 138 13.03 -1.20 -14.61
C SER A 138 12.53 0.18 -14.19
N PHE A 139 11.32 0.24 -13.60
CA PHE A 139 10.77 1.48 -13.04
C PHE A 139 11.53 1.88 -11.79
N LEU A 140 11.75 0.94 -10.87
CA LEU A 140 12.43 1.17 -9.58
C LEU A 140 13.92 1.50 -9.75
N GLU A 141 14.63 0.84 -10.65
CA GLU A 141 16.02 1.16 -10.99
C GLU A 141 16.17 2.62 -11.41
N ALA A 142 15.21 3.14 -12.19
CA ALA A 142 15.21 4.53 -12.64
C ALA A 142 15.01 5.53 -11.49
N LEU A 143 14.51 5.11 -10.33
CA LEU A 143 14.33 5.97 -9.15
C LEU A 143 15.64 6.24 -8.41
N LYS A 144 16.73 5.49 -8.69
CA LYS A 144 18.05 5.63 -8.06
C LYS A 144 17.97 5.74 -6.52
N LEU A 145 17.20 4.84 -5.90
CA LEU A 145 17.02 4.84 -4.45
C LEU A 145 18.37 4.63 -3.73
N PRO A 146 18.60 5.31 -2.60
CA PRO A 146 19.87 5.22 -1.89
C PRO A 146 20.16 3.77 -1.45
N PRO A 147 21.42 3.32 -1.53
CA PRO A 147 21.79 1.96 -1.13
C PRO A 147 21.55 1.75 0.37
N LYS A 148 21.21 0.51 0.74
CA LYS A 148 21.00 0.12 2.14
C LYS A 148 22.29 0.26 2.94
N ILE A 149 22.19 0.86 4.13
CA ILE A 149 23.27 0.86 5.11
C ILE A 149 23.25 -0.50 5.83
N LYS A 150 24.36 -1.25 5.80
CA LYS A 150 24.47 -2.55 6.48
C LYS A 150 24.32 -2.37 8.00
N GLY A 151 23.55 -3.26 8.65
CA GLY A 151 23.42 -3.33 10.10
C GLY A 151 22.23 -2.55 10.70
N GLU A 152 21.47 -1.82 9.90
CA GLU A 152 20.29 -1.09 10.36
C GLU A 152 19.00 -1.64 9.73
N SER A 153 17.86 -1.50 10.43
CA SER A 153 16.59 -1.99 9.90
C SER A 153 16.28 -1.33 8.55
N ASN A 154 15.79 -2.13 7.60
CA ASN A 154 15.57 -1.75 6.20
C ASN A 154 14.66 -0.51 5.98
N TYR A 155 13.95 -0.06 7.02
CA TYR A 155 12.86 0.92 6.94
C TYR A 155 13.07 2.16 7.80
N THR A 156 14.23 2.32 8.46
CA THR A 156 14.42 3.38 9.46
C THR A 156 15.07 4.65 8.93
N ASN A 157 15.62 4.70 7.70
CA ASN A 157 16.41 5.88 7.29
C ASN A 157 15.86 6.77 6.17
N TYR A 158 15.17 6.20 5.16
CA TYR A 158 14.66 6.98 4.01
C TYR A 158 13.20 6.67 3.66
N TYR A 159 12.40 7.70 3.37
CA TYR A 159 11.05 7.54 2.82
C TYR A 159 11.15 7.19 1.34
N THR A 160 10.57 6.06 0.93
CA THR A 160 10.48 5.67 -0.48
C THR A 160 9.03 5.35 -0.84
N LEU A 161 8.63 5.66 -2.07
CA LEU A 161 7.33 5.28 -2.64
C LEU A 161 7.33 3.85 -3.22
N GLU A 162 8.31 3.04 -2.84
CA GLU A 162 8.47 1.66 -3.27
C GLU A 162 7.66 0.72 -2.36
N ALA A 163 6.98 -0.27 -2.95
CA ALA A 163 6.48 -1.40 -2.16
C ALA A 163 7.57 -2.45 -2.06
N THR A 164 7.85 -2.88 -0.84
CA THR A 164 8.84 -3.95 -0.60
C THR A 164 8.31 -5.34 -0.90
N VAL A 165 6.99 -5.49 -0.96
CA VAL A 165 6.32 -6.75 -1.25
C VAL A 165 5.19 -6.51 -2.24
N ILE A 166 5.10 -7.36 -3.25
CA ILE A 166 3.91 -7.52 -4.08
C ILE A 166 3.32 -8.90 -3.84
N ALA A 167 2.01 -9.07 -4.02
CA ALA A 167 1.34 -10.35 -3.90
C ALA A 167 0.48 -10.61 -5.12
N VAL A 168 0.31 -11.89 -5.43
CA VAL A 168 -0.62 -12.40 -6.43
C VAL A 168 -1.48 -13.48 -5.80
N CYS A 169 -2.79 -13.42 -6.05
CA CYS A 169 -3.69 -14.49 -5.68
C CYS A 169 -4.63 -14.86 -6.83
N TYR A 170 -5.15 -16.08 -6.80
CA TYR A 170 -6.05 -16.62 -7.80
C TYR A 170 -6.81 -17.83 -7.23
N ASN A 171 -7.98 -18.13 -7.80
CA ASN A 171 -8.73 -19.36 -7.53
C ASN A 171 -8.27 -20.46 -8.48
N GLU A 172 -7.78 -21.58 -7.94
CA GLU A 172 -7.37 -22.74 -8.72
C GLU A 172 -8.57 -23.68 -8.93
N THR A 173 -9.41 -23.34 -9.92
CA THR A 173 -10.57 -24.16 -10.28
C THR A 173 -10.16 -25.33 -11.19
N PRO A 174 -10.65 -26.56 -10.95
CA PRO A 174 -10.40 -27.69 -11.83
C PRO A 174 -10.79 -27.37 -13.29
N GLY A 175 -9.85 -27.55 -14.22
CA GLY A 175 -10.06 -27.29 -15.66
C GLY A 175 -9.72 -25.88 -16.15
N ALA A 176 -9.41 -24.93 -15.26
CA ALA A 176 -8.94 -23.60 -15.66
C ALA A 176 -7.47 -23.64 -16.07
N LEU A 177 -7.18 -23.57 -17.38
CA LEU A 177 -5.79 -23.54 -17.90
C LEU A 177 -5.00 -22.29 -17.47
N ARG A 178 -5.70 -21.17 -17.27
CA ARG A 178 -5.11 -19.87 -16.87
C ARG A 178 -6.07 -19.15 -15.92
N PRO A 179 -5.98 -19.38 -14.61
CA PRO A 179 -6.85 -18.70 -13.65
C PRO A 179 -6.57 -17.19 -13.66
N GLU A 180 -7.62 -16.40 -13.46
CA GLU A 180 -7.49 -14.94 -13.38
C GLU A 180 -6.68 -14.55 -12.14
N LYS A 181 -5.60 -13.79 -12.36
CA LYS A 181 -4.65 -13.40 -11.31
C LYS A 181 -4.92 -11.99 -10.82
N TYR A 182 -5.08 -11.83 -9.51
CA TYR A 182 -5.27 -10.55 -8.85
C TYR A 182 -3.99 -10.15 -8.12
N TYR A 183 -3.56 -8.90 -8.33
CA TYR A 183 -2.31 -8.38 -7.82
C TYR A 183 -2.54 -7.31 -6.75
N GLY A 184 -1.66 -7.29 -5.75
CA GLY A 184 -1.67 -6.31 -4.66
C GLY A 184 -0.24 -5.89 -4.29
N ALA A 185 -0.10 -4.71 -3.71
CA ALA A 185 1.18 -4.20 -3.24
C ALA A 185 1.12 -3.86 -1.75
N SER A 186 2.24 -4.02 -1.05
CA SER A 186 2.34 -3.54 0.32
C SER A 186 2.19 -2.02 0.33
N LEU A 187 1.65 -1.47 1.43
CA LEU A 187 1.41 -0.04 1.50
C LEU A 187 2.75 0.71 1.47
N SER A 188 3.06 1.35 0.34
CA SER A 188 4.25 2.19 0.11
C SER A 188 4.14 3.54 0.82
N CYS A 189 3.81 3.52 2.10
CA CYS A 189 3.71 4.69 2.95
C CYS A 189 4.48 4.46 4.24
N ARG A 190 5.04 5.54 4.78
CA ARG A 190 5.90 5.51 5.96
C ARG A 190 5.41 6.49 7.00
N GLY A 191 5.61 6.11 8.26
CA GLY A 191 5.03 6.77 9.42
C GLY A 191 3.80 6.01 9.90
N GLU A 192 3.69 5.85 11.22
CA GLU A 192 2.59 5.11 11.85
C GLU A 192 1.24 5.78 11.56
N ARG A 193 1.21 7.12 11.64
CA ARG A 193 0.02 7.92 11.34
C ARG A 193 -0.42 7.70 9.89
N GLU A 194 0.48 7.84 8.93
CA GLU A 194 0.20 7.71 7.51
C GLU A 194 -0.28 6.29 7.17
N LYS A 195 0.36 5.26 7.74
CA LYS A 195 -0.09 3.87 7.62
C LYS A 195 -1.50 3.68 8.15
N ASN A 196 -1.78 4.19 9.36
CA ASN A 196 -3.10 4.08 9.97
C ASN A 196 -4.17 4.81 9.16
N ILE A 197 -3.86 5.97 8.57
CA ILE A 197 -4.78 6.68 7.65
C ILE A 197 -5.09 5.80 6.44
N VAL A 198 -4.06 5.26 5.77
CA VAL A 198 -4.24 4.46 4.55
C VAL A 198 -4.96 3.13 4.84
N ILE A 199 -4.64 2.45 5.95
CA ILE A 199 -5.29 1.20 6.36
C ILE A 199 -6.76 1.45 6.69
N ASN A 200 -7.07 2.44 7.54
CA ASN A 200 -8.46 2.74 7.91
C ASN A 200 -9.26 3.17 6.67
N TRP A 201 -8.70 4.03 5.81
CA TRP A 201 -9.36 4.42 4.57
C TRP A 201 -9.62 3.21 3.67
N SER A 202 -8.65 2.31 3.54
CA SER A 202 -8.80 1.10 2.74
C SER A 202 -9.92 0.21 3.28
N CYS A 203 -9.96 -0.06 4.59
CA CYS A 203 -11.05 -0.81 5.22
C CYS A 203 -12.43 -0.14 5.06
N LEU A 204 -12.47 1.19 4.99
CA LEU A 204 -13.71 1.94 4.93
C LEU A 204 -14.26 2.11 3.51
N LYS A 205 -13.40 2.14 2.48
CA LYS A 205 -13.79 2.58 1.14
C LYS A 205 -13.26 1.73 -0.01
N VAL A 206 -12.27 0.88 0.23
CA VAL A 206 -11.51 0.22 -0.86
C VAL A 206 -11.59 -1.29 -0.76
N TRP A 207 -11.25 -1.86 0.39
CA TRP A 207 -11.20 -3.29 0.58
C TRP A 207 -12.61 -3.88 0.78
N HIS A 208 -12.75 -5.14 0.38
CA HIS A 208 -13.96 -5.91 0.58
C HIS A 208 -14.29 -6.01 2.07
N ASP A 209 -15.58 -6.03 2.40
CA ASP A 209 -16.07 -6.02 3.78
C ASP A 209 -15.47 -7.13 4.65
N TYR A 210 -15.28 -8.33 4.11
CA TYR A 210 -14.66 -9.45 4.82
C TYR A 210 -13.18 -9.24 5.13
N VAL A 211 -12.43 -8.68 4.18
CA VAL A 211 -11.01 -8.32 4.41
C VAL A 211 -10.92 -7.20 5.43
N SER A 212 -11.79 -6.19 5.30
CA SER A 212 -11.88 -5.07 6.24
C SER A 212 -12.23 -5.54 7.64
N TYR A 213 -13.18 -6.49 7.78
CA TYR A 213 -13.50 -7.13 9.04
C TYR A 213 -12.27 -7.82 9.63
N ALA A 214 -11.58 -8.66 8.85
CA ALA A 214 -10.39 -9.37 9.31
C ALA A 214 -9.33 -8.38 9.81
N VAL A 215 -9.01 -7.34 9.04
CA VAL A 215 -8.03 -6.31 9.42
C VAL A 215 -8.43 -5.53 10.68
N LEU A 216 -9.69 -5.09 10.79
CA LEU A 216 -10.14 -4.24 11.90
C LEU A 216 -10.40 -5.02 13.20
N SER A 217 -10.74 -6.31 13.11
CA SER A 217 -11.04 -7.15 14.27
C SER A 217 -9.85 -7.93 14.80
N PHE A 218 -8.74 -7.98 14.06
CA PHE A 218 -7.63 -8.86 14.40
C PHE A 218 -6.97 -8.50 15.72
N ARG A 219 -6.66 -9.54 16.50
CA ARG A 219 -5.91 -9.51 17.75
C ARG A 219 -4.93 -10.67 17.76
N HIS A 220 -3.77 -10.51 18.40
CA HIS A 220 -2.75 -11.56 18.52
C HIS A 220 -3.10 -12.68 19.52
N ASP A 221 -4.27 -12.62 20.14
CA ASP A 221 -4.77 -13.62 21.08
C ASP A 221 -5.71 -14.62 20.37
N GLU A 222 -6.20 -15.62 21.11
CA GLU A 222 -7.14 -16.63 20.61
C GLU A 222 -8.50 -16.05 20.19
N GLN A 223 -8.76 -14.76 20.44
CA GLN A 223 -9.99 -14.05 20.08
C GLN A 223 -9.88 -13.37 18.71
N GLY A 224 -8.72 -13.45 18.05
CA GLY A 224 -8.51 -12.93 16.70
C GLY A 224 -9.42 -13.59 15.67
N ASN A 225 -10.32 -12.82 15.07
CA ASN A 225 -11.26 -13.31 14.06
C ASN A 225 -10.69 -13.15 12.65
N GLY A 226 -9.72 -14.00 12.31
CA GLY A 226 -9.31 -14.16 10.91
C GLY A 226 -10.46 -14.65 10.02
N ILE A 227 -10.30 -14.53 8.72
CA ILE A 227 -11.17 -15.17 7.72
C ILE A 227 -10.39 -16.31 7.07
N ARG A 228 -11.09 -17.34 6.60
CA ARG A 228 -10.46 -18.46 5.92
C ARG A 228 -10.97 -18.57 4.49
N PHE A 229 -10.03 -18.54 3.56
CA PHE A 229 -10.29 -18.76 2.14
C PHE A 229 -10.43 -20.26 1.83
N PRO A 230 -11.15 -20.62 0.75
CA PRO A 230 -11.16 -21.98 0.21
C PRO A 230 -9.74 -22.47 -0.12
N VAL A 231 -9.51 -23.78 -0.02
CA VAL A 231 -8.19 -24.40 -0.30
C VAL A 231 -7.74 -24.26 -1.76
N SER A 232 -8.69 -23.97 -2.67
CA SER A 232 -8.44 -23.65 -4.07
C SER A 232 -7.77 -22.28 -4.24
N VAL A 233 -7.92 -21.36 -3.29
CA VAL A 233 -7.28 -20.05 -3.37
C VAL A 233 -5.79 -20.20 -3.10
N LYS A 234 -4.98 -19.77 -4.07
CA LYS A 234 -3.53 -19.65 -3.94
C LYS A 234 -3.17 -18.19 -3.79
N CYS A 235 -2.25 -17.90 -2.87
CA CYS A 235 -1.69 -16.57 -2.66
C CYS A 235 -0.17 -16.70 -2.52
N ARG A 236 0.57 -15.92 -3.30
CA ARG A 236 2.04 -15.86 -3.27
C ARG A 236 2.47 -14.42 -3.09
N ALA A 237 3.49 -14.21 -2.28
CA ALA A 237 4.12 -12.91 -2.09
C ALA A 237 5.52 -12.94 -2.71
N PHE A 238 5.95 -11.80 -3.22
CA PHE A 238 7.30 -11.60 -3.73
C PHE A 238 7.89 -10.38 -3.07
N TYR A 239 9.07 -10.54 -2.48
CA TYR A 239 9.78 -9.44 -1.87
C TYR A 239 10.84 -8.90 -2.81
N ARG A 240 11.10 -7.61 -2.69
CA ARG A 240 12.14 -6.94 -3.45
C ARG A 240 13.50 -7.17 -2.79
N ASN A 241 14.39 -7.90 -3.46
CA ASN A 241 15.79 -8.02 -3.05
C ASN A 241 16.61 -6.89 -3.69
N HIS A 242 17.05 -5.93 -2.88
CA HIS A 242 17.78 -4.75 -3.37
C HIS A 242 19.23 -5.06 -3.76
N GLN A 243 19.81 -6.15 -3.25
CA GLN A 243 21.18 -6.56 -3.56
C GLN A 243 21.25 -7.22 -4.94
N THR A 244 20.33 -8.14 -5.21
CA THR A 244 20.26 -8.89 -6.48
C THR A 244 19.42 -8.18 -7.54
N ASN A 245 18.72 -7.13 -7.14
CA ASN A 245 17.83 -6.35 -8.01
C ASN A 245 16.72 -7.22 -8.66
N CYS A 246 16.25 -8.28 -7.98
CA CYS A 246 15.11 -9.09 -8.42
C CYS A 246 13.95 -9.12 -7.42
N TYR A 247 12.83 -9.72 -7.85
CA TYR A 247 11.73 -10.13 -6.97
C TYR A 247 11.87 -11.60 -6.65
N GLU A 248 11.94 -11.93 -5.37
CA GLU A 248 12.12 -13.30 -4.88
C GLU A 248 10.86 -13.77 -4.15
N ASP A 249 10.56 -15.06 -4.26
CA ASP A 249 9.44 -15.68 -3.56
C ASP A 249 9.56 -15.46 -2.05
N ARG A 250 8.43 -15.12 -1.43
CA ARG A 250 8.31 -14.96 0.01
C ARG A 250 7.11 -15.72 0.52
N ARG A 251 7.28 -16.39 1.65
CA ARG A 251 6.17 -16.97 2.41
C ARG A 251 5.27 -15.84 2.93
N PRO A 252 3.96 -16.08 3.12
CA PRO A 252 3.10 -15.11 3.78
C PRO A 252 3.69 -14.70 5.12
N CYS A 253 3.61 -13.42 5.45
CA CYS A 253 4.06 -12.95 6.76
C CYS A 253 3.17 -13.56 7.85
N LYS A 254 3.68 -13.73 9.08
CA LYS A 254 2.89 -14.34 10.17
C LYS A 254 1.51 -13.69 10.36
N ASN A 255 1.45 -12.36 10.33
CA ASN A 255 0.20 -11.63 10.47
C ASN A 255 -0.79 -11.94 9.35
N CYS A 256 -0.34 -12.09 8.09
CA CYS A 256 -1.22 -12.49 6.98
C CYS A 256 -1.62 -13.97 7.06
N GLY A 257 -0.71 -14.82 7.52
CA GLY A 257 -0.99 -16.21 7.85
C GLY A 257 -2.13 -16.34 8.83
N ASP A 258 -2.05 -15.63 9.96
CA ASP A 258 -3.05 -15.67 11.01
C ASP A 258 -4.37 -14.99 10.56
N LEU A 259 -4.30 -13.89 9.81
CA LEU A 259 -5.47 -13.08 9.43
C LEU A 259 -6.31 -13.70 8.30
N PHE A 260 -5.67 -14.42 7.37
CA PHE A 260 -6.32 -15.02 6.19
C PHE A 260 -6.23 -16.55 6.17
N SER A 261 -5.68 -17.17 7.23
CA SER A 261 -5.42 -18.61 7.31
C SER A 261 -4.57 -19.14 6.15
N LEU A 262 -3.55 -18.37 5.72
CA LEU A 262 -2.67 -18.76 4.61
C LEU A 262 -1.71 -19.87 5.04
N SER A 263 -1.50 -20.84 4.15
CA SER A 263 -0.60 -21.97 4.41
C SER A 263 0.87 -21.54 4.52
N ASN A 264 1.61 -22.21 5.41
CA ASN A 264 3.05 -22.07 5.60
C ASN A 264 3.55 -20.62 5.79
N PRO A 265 2.99 -19.84 6.75
CA PRO A 265 3.48 -18.49 7.01
C PRO A 265 4.89 -18.50 7.63
N GLU A 266 5.53 -17.32 7.62
CA GLU A 266 6.75 -17.07 8.40
C GLU A 266 6.50 -17.31 9.90
N THR A 267 7.53 -17.78 10.61
CA THR A 267 7.45 -18.06 12.06
C THR A 267 7.56 -16.81 12.92
N ASP A 268 8.30 -15.82 12.42
CA ASP A 268 8.62 -14.62 13.18
C ASP A 268 7.46 -13.62 13.12
N ARG A 269 7.19 -12.99 14.26
CA ARG A 269 6.19 -11.91 14.33
C ARG A 269 6.71 -10.71 13.54
N ASN A 270 5.79 -10.06 12.82
CA ASN A 270 6.08 -8.81 12.14
C ASN A 270 5.53 -7.64 12.97
N ASP A 271 6.37 -6.64 13.24
CA ASP A 271 5.99 -5.41 13.96
C ASP A 271 5.11 -4.45 13.13
N PHE A 272 4.68 -4.85 11.94
CA PHE A 272 3.87 -4.02 11.06
C PHE A 272 2.38 -4.13 11.42
N PRO A 273 1.62 -3.01 11.33
CA PRO A 273 0.19 -3.05 11.55
C PRO A 273 -0.51 -3.97 10.54
N TYR A 274 -1.58 -4.64 10.97
CA TYR A 274 -2.39 -5.50 10.12
C TYR A 274 -2.94 -4.72 8.93
N GLY A 275 -3.07 -5.40 7.78
CA GLY A 275 -3.51 -4.78 6.54
C GLY A 275 -2.42 -4.04 5.74
N ASN A 276 -1.20 -3.88 6.29
CA ASN A 276 -0.11 -3.23 5.56
C ASN A 276 0.45 -4.09 4.40
N CYS A 277 0.24 -5.39 4.46
CA CYS A 277 0.80 -6.37 3.55
C CYS A 277 0.03 -6.46 2.23
N ALA A 278 0.73 -6.85 1.18
CA ALA A 278 0.24 -6.89 -0.20
C ALA A 278 -0.93 -7.86 -0.40
N GLU A 279 -0.97 -8.91 0.42
CA GLU A 279 -2.00 -9.95 0.45
C GLU A 279 -3.39 -9.36 0.69
N THR A 280 -3.49 -8.33 1.52
CA THR A 280 -4.77 -7.66 1.85
C THR A 280 -5.44 -7.11 0.59
N GLU A 281 -4.67 -6.43 -0.26
CA GLU A 281 -5.19 -5.85 -1.49
C GLU A 281 -5.54 -6.92 -2.53
N CYS A 282 -4.64 -7.90 -2.75
CA CYS A 282 -4.89 -8.91 -3.78
C CYS A 282 -6.08 -9.80 -3.43
N LEU A 283 -6.18 -10.27 -2.18
CA LEU A 283 -7.28 -11.09 -1.70
C LEU A 283 -8.60 -10.31 -1.71
N SER A 284 -8.57 -9.02 -1.37
CA SER A 284 -9.74 -8.16 -1.52
C SER A 284 -10.23 -8.08 -2.97
N LYS A 285 -9.32 -7.92 -3.94
CA LYS A 285 -9.66 -7.89 -5.37
C LYS A 285 -10.22 -9.23 -5.82
N LEU A 286 -9.70 -10.36 -5.34
CA LEU A 286 -10.23 -11.69 -5.62
C LEU A 286 -11.69 -11.81 -5.17
N ILE A 287 -12.01 -11.46 -3.92
CA ILE A 287 -13.39 -11.61 -3.40
C ILE A 287 -14.39 -10.73 -4.16
N PHE A 288 -13.99 -9.55 -4.61
CA PHE A 288 -14.87 -8.69 -5.41
C PHE A 288 -15.28 -9.33 -6.74
N ASN A 289 -14.40 -10.13 -7.33
CA ASN A 289 -14.56 -10.61 -8.71
C ASN A 289 -14.84 -12.11 -8.82
N ASP A 290 -14.63 -12.89 -7.76
CA ASP A 290 -14.83 -14.33 -7.74
C ASP A 290 -15.94 -14.71 -6.73
N GLN A 291 -17.14 -14.95 -7.27
CA GLN A 291 -18.30 -15.30 -6.48
C GLN A 291 -18.19 -16.69 -5.85
N ASP A 292 -17.50 -17.63 -6.50
CA ASP A 292 -17.29 -18.98 -5.97
C ASP A 292 -16.39 -18.93 -4.74
N VAL A 293 -15.27 -18.20 -4.83
CA VAL A 293 -14.42 -17.94 -3.66
C VAL A 293 -15.24 -17.30 -2.55
N ARG A 294 -15.98 -16.24 -2.85
CA ARG A 294 -16.77 -15.49 -1.85
C ARG A 294 -17.82 -16.35 -1.15
N SER A 295 -18.46 -17.27 -1.88
CA SER A 295 -19.54 -18.12 -1.33
C SER A 295 -19.01 -19.26 -0.46
N ASN A 296 -17.76 -19.67 -0.68
CA ASN A 296 -17.12 -20.77 0.05
C ASN A 296 -16.14 -20.30 1.15
N MET A 297 -16.09 -18.99 1.45
CA MET A 297 -15.28 -18.48 2.56
C MET A 297 -15.87 -18.89 3.91
N ILE A 298 -15.00 -19.24 4.85
CA ILE A 298 -15.40 -19.47 6.25
C ILE A 298 -15.12 -18.19 7.03
N LEU A 299 -16.18 -17.58 7.54
CA LEU A 299 -16.12 -16.38 8.37
C LEU A 299 -16.16 -16.79 9.85
N GLY A 300 -15.40 -16.10 10.70
CA GLY A 300 -15.48 -16.30 12.15
C GLY A 300 -16.90 -16.02 12.68
N ILE A 301 -17.30 -16.70 13.76
CA ILE A 301 -18.66 -16.64 14.35
C ILE A 301 -19.09 -15.20 14.67
N TYR A 302 -18.13 -14.32 14.98
CA TYR A 302 -18.36 -12.91 15.31
C TYR A 302 -18.39 -11.97 14.08
N CYS A 303 -18.20 -12.50 12.87
CA CYS A 303 -18.27 -11.76 11.62
C CYS A 303 -19.74 -11.49 11.26
N THR A 304 -20.35 -10.55 11.98
CA THR A 304 -21.70 -10.07 11.72
C THR A 304 -21.67 -8.67 11.13
N ARG A 305 -22.79 -8.26 10.51
CA ARG A 305 -22.94 -6.92 9.94
C ARG A 305 -22.85 -5.85 11.02
N GLU A 306 -23.37 -6.13 12.21
CA GLU A 306 -23.37 -5.26 13.39
C GLU A 306 -21.94 -5.07 13.91
N THR A 307 -21.17 -6.16 14.04
CA THR A 307 -19.77 -6.10 14.46
C THR A 307 -18.95 -5.30 13.45
N LEU A 308 -19.11 -5.57 12.16
CA LEU A 308 -18.40 -4.82 11.11
C LEU A 308 -18.76 -3.34 11.14
N LYS A 309 -20.04 -2.99 11.34
CA LYS A 309 -20.47 -1.60 11.46
C LYS A 309 -19.76 -0.89 12.62
N GLY A 310 -19.74 -1.51 13.81
CA GLY A 310 -19.06 -0.94 14.97
C GLY A 310 -17.54 -0.81 14.78
N LEU A 311 -16.90 -1.76 14.09
CA LEU A 311 -15.48 -1.67 13.72
C LEU A 311 -15.21 -0.52 12.74
N ARG A 312 -16.07 -0.33 11.74
CA ARG A 312 -15.96 0.76 10.78
C ARG A 312 -16.20 2.12 11.41
N GLU A 313 -17.12 2.24 12.36
CA GLU A 313 -17.33 3.49 13.12
C GLU A 313 -16.04 3.88 13.88
N LYS A 314 -15.40 2.92 14.57
CA LYS A 314 -14.10 3.15 15.23
C LYS A 314 -13.00 3.54 14.25
N ALA A 315 -12.91 2.85 13.11
CA ALA A 315 -11.96 3.17 12.04
C ALA A 315 -12.20 4.57 11.46
N GLY A 316 -13.46 4.99 11.33
CA GLY A 316 -13.85 6.32 10.86
C GLY A 316 -13.38 7.42 11.81
N ILE A 317 -13.62 7.25 13.12
CA ILE A 317 -13.13 8.18 14.15
C ILE A 317 -11.60 8.27 14.13
N ALA A 318 -10.91 7.12 14.06
CA ALA A 318 -9.45 7.06 13.99
C ALA A 318 -8.90 7.76 12.73
N LEU A 319 -9.55 7.57 11.59
CA LEU A 319 -9.20 8.23 10.33
C LEU A 319 -9.36 9.76 10.43
N GLU A 320 -10.48 10.25 10.95
CA GLU A 320 -10.71 11.69 11.11
C GLU A 320 -9.66 12.35 12.01
N HIS A 321 -9.34 11.70 13.12
CA HIS A 321 -8.29 12.15 14.02
C HIS A 321 -6.92 12.15 13.31
N GLY A 322 -6.62 11.09 12.57
CA GLY A 322 -5.41 10.97 11.77
C GLY A 322 -5.28 12.05 10.70
N LEU A 323 -6.36 12.47 10.06
CA LEU A 323 -6.33 13.53 9.04
C LEU A 323 -6.18 14.94 9.64
N LYS A 324 -6.68 15.17 10.85
CA LYS A 324 -6.63 16.49 11.54
C LYS A 324 -5.29 16.79 12.23
N ALA A 325 -4.51 15.78 12.59
CA ALA A 325 -3.25 15.91 13.34
C ALA A 325 -2.11 16.62 12.58
#